data_AF-A0A917CD03-F1
#
_entry.id   AF-A0A917CD03-F1
#
_cell.length_a   1.000
_cell.length_b   1.000
_cell.length_c   1.000
_cell.angle_alpha   90.00
_cell.angle_beta   90.00
_cell.angle_gamma   90.00
#
_symmetry.space_group_name_H-M   'P 1'
#
loop_
_entity.id
_entity.type
_entity.pdbx_description
1 polymer ?
#
loop_
_entity_poly.entity_id
_entity_poly.type
_entity_poly.pdbx_seq_one_letter_code
_entity_poly.pdbx_strand_id
1 'polypeptide(L)'
;MKVAAGVILIIAAVFNLFAGLAYLGGGAASTGFSKAMNSTHMEQTRSQMTEEQRAEMDKASEAMGSGGMGLMAFGVFLLVSVGILIAGAVFLFTAKKAQFIMVAGGVAILAEVIGILITSFGITNVVGLVGGALAIYCAKTMGGNANAPIETV
;
A
#
# COMPACT_ATOMS: atom_id res chain seq x y z
N MET A 1 7.34 -20.20 15.22
CA MET A 1 7.56 -19.00 14.36
C MET A 1 6.43 -18.75 13.36
N LYS A 2 5.89 -19.75 12.66
CA LYS A 2 4.82 -19.55 11.63
C LYS A 2 3.60 -18.77 12.14
N VAL A 3 3.13 -19.08 13.35
CA VAL A 3 2.01 -18.35 14.00
C VAL A 3 2.38 -16.89 14.27
N ALA A 4 3.56 -16.62 14.83
CA ALA A 4 4.00 -15.24 15.06
C ALA A 4 4.12 -14.45 13.75
N ALA A 5 4.70 -15.04 12.70
CA ALA A 5 4.80 -14.42 11.38
C ALA A 5 3.42 -14.12 10.77
N GLY A 6 2.46 -15.05 10.89
CA GLY A 6 1.10 -14.83 10.42
C GLY A 6 0.36 -13.73 11.20
N VAL A 7 0.53 -13.66 12.52
CA VAL A 7 -0.04 -12.58 13.35
C VAL A 7 0.55 -11.22 12.94
N ILE A 8 1.87 -11.13 12.75
CA ILE A 8 2.51 -9.88 12.31
C ILE A 8 2.04 -9.47 10.92
N LEU A 9 1.84 -10.40 9.97
CA LEU A 9 1.25 -10.09 8.67
C LEU A 9 -0.17 -9.55 8.78
N ILE A 10 -0.98 -10.05 9.71
CA ILE A 10 -2.34 -9.51 9.95
C ILE A 10 -2.24 -8.08 10.48
N ILE A 11 -1.34 -7.80 11.42
CA ILE A 11 -1.13 -6.44 11.93
C ILE A 11 -0.68 -5.50 10.79
N ALA A 12 0.26 -5.93 9.96
CA ALA A 12 0.68 -5.18 8.77
C ALA A 12 -0.48 -4.94 7.80
N ALA A 13 -1.35 -5.94 7.60
CA ALA A 13 -2.55 -5.79 6.76
C ALA A 13 -3.53 -4.75 7.32
N VAL A 14 -3.70 -4.68 8.65
CA VAL A 14 -4.55 -3.66 9.29
C VAL A 14 -3.98 -2.26 9.08
N PHE A 15 -2.66 -2.08 9.22
CA PHE A 15 -2.04 -0.79 8.93
C PHE A 15 -2.15 -0.42 7.45
N ASN A 16 -1.93 -1.39 6.55
CA ASN A 16 -2.12 -1.18 5.10
C ASN A 16 -3.57 -0.86 4.74
N LEU A 17 -4.56 -1.37 5.48
CA LEU A 17 -5.96 -1.01 5.29
C LEU A 17 -6.19 0.47 5.57
N PHE A 18 -5.79 0.96 6.75
CA PHE A 18 -5.97 2.36 7.11
C PHE A 18 -5.13 3.29 6.24
N ALA A 19 -3.88 2.93 5.95
CA ALA A 19 -3.03 3.66 5.02
C ALA A 19 -3.64 3.68 3.61
N GLY A 20 -4.15 2.55 3.13
CA GLY A 20 -4.81 2.44 1.83
C GLY A 20 -6.02 3.37 1.70
N LEU A 21 -6.87 3.41 2.73
CA LEU A 21 -8.00 4.34 2.80
C LEU A 21 -7.53 5.80 2.87
N ALA A 22 -6.50 6.09 3.67
CA ALA A 22 -5.97 7.44 3.81
C ALA A 22 -5.34 7.96 2.50
N TYR A 23 -4.54 7.15 1.81
CA TYR A 23 -3.94 7.51 0.52
C TYR A 23 -4.96 7.60 -0.60
N LEU A 24 -5.94 6.68 -0.63
CA LEU A 24 -7.03 6.75 -1.60
C LEU A 24 -7.88 8.01 -1.40
N GLY A 25 -8.29 8.29 -0.16
CA GLY A 25 -9.06 9.47 0.20
C GLY A 25 -8.28 10.76 -0.03
N GLY A 26 -7.03 10.82 0.43
CA GLY A 26 -6.14 11.96 0.24
C GLY A 26 -5.86 12.26 -1.23
N GLY A 27 -5.59 11.22 -2.03
CA GLY A 27 -5.39 11.35 -3.47
C GLY A 27 -6.66 11.75 -4.23
N ALA A 28 -7.83 11.24 -3.83
CA ALA A 28 -9.10 11.67 -4.40
C ALA A 28 -9.41 13.14 -4.07
N ALA A 29 -9.14 13.56 -2.83
CA ALA A 29 -9.32 14.95 -2.40
C ALA A 29 -8.38 15.90 -3.17
N SER A 30 -7.09 15.57 -3.30
CA SER A 30 -6.13 16.41 -4.02
C SER A 30 -6.41 16.49 -5.52
N THR A 31 -6.84 15.37 -6.13
CA THR A 31 -7.28 15.33 -7.53
C THR A 31 -8.56 16.14 -7.73
N GLY A 32 -9.52 16.04 -6.80
CA GLY A 32 -10.76 16.81 -6.81
C GLY A 32 -10.49 18.32 -6.71
N PHE A 33 -9.58 18.72 -5.83
CA PHE A 33 -9.16 20.11 -5.68
C PHE A 33 -8.47 20.64 -6.94
N SER A 34 -7.55 19.87 -7.54
CA SER A 34 -6.90 20.22 -8.81
C SER A 34 -7.91 20.40 -9.95
N LYS A 35 -8.95 19.56 -10.03
CA LYS A 35 -10.05 19.73 -11.00
C LYS A 35 -10.90 20.96 -10.73
N ALA A 36 -11.18 21.29 -9.47
CA ALA A 36 -11.92 22.48 -9.10
C ALA A 36 -11.14 23.77 -9.46
N MET A 37 -9.83 23.80 -9.24
CA MET A 37 -8.95 24.92 -9.64
C MET A 37 -8.86 25.10 -11.16
N ASN A 38 -9.00 24.01 -11.92
CA ASN A 38 -9.03 24.06 -13.39
C ASN A 38 -10.45 24.15 -13.97
N SER A 39 -11.46 24.41 -13.15
CA SER A 39 -12.84 24.55 -13.65
C SER A 39 -13.07 25.90 -14.32
N THR A 40 -14.07 25.95 -15.21
CA THR A 40 -14.48 27.16 -15.96
C THR A 40 -14.82 28.36 -15.05
N HIS A 41 -15.26 28.12 -13.80
CA HIS A 41 -15.50 29.19 -12.82
C HIS A 41 -14.21 29.82 -12.29
N MET A 42 -13.15 29.03 -12.13
CA MET A 42 -11.82 29.54 -11.79
C MET A 42 -11.12 30.17 -12.98
N GLU A 43 -11.49 29.82 -14.20
CA GLU A 43 -10.97 30.40 -15.44
C GLU A 43 -11.23 31.92 -15.52
N GLN A 44 -12.39 32.40 -15.06
CA GLN A 44 -12.70 33.83 -14.98
C GLN A 44 -11.85 34.58 -13.92
N THR A 45 -11.46 33.89 -12.84
CA THR A 45 -10.56 34.45 -11.82
C THR A 45 -9.11 34.41 -12.32
N ARG A 46 -8.73 33.33 -13.00
CA ARG A 46 -7.44 33.15 -13.68
C ARG A 46 -7.23 34.25 -14.71
N SER A 47 -8.28 34.63 -15.45
CA SER A 47 -8.30 35.74 -16.41
C SER A 47 -7.88 37.09 -15.82
N GLN A 48 -7.97 37.27 -14.50
CA GLN A 48 -7.62 38.50 -13.78
C GLN A 48 -6.24 38.44 -13.08
N MET A 49 -5.58 37.27 -13.08
CA MET A 49 -4.26 37.10 -12.49
C MET A 49 -3.14 37.52 -13.43
N THR A 50 -2.01 37.94 -12.86
CA THR A 50 -0.77 38.16 -13.62
C THR A 50 -0.26 36.85 -14.21
N GLU A 51 0.58 36.94 -15.24
CA GLU A 51 1.13 35.79 -15.94
C GLU A 51 1.97 34.89 -15.02
N GLU A 52 2.70 35.51 -14.09
CA GLU A 52 3.49 34.82 -13.05
C GLU A 52 2.61 34.04 -12.07
N GLN A 53 1.51 34.65 -11.60
CA GLN A 53 0.55 34.00 -10.69
C GLN A 53 -0.16 32.82 -11.37
N ARG A 54 -0.47 32.93 -12.66
CA ARG A 54 -1.04 31.81 -13.44
C ARG A 54 -0.04 30.66 -13.55
N ALA A 55 1.21 30.96 -13.90
CA ALA A 55 2.23 29.93 -14.06
C ALA A 55 2.52 29.18 -12.74
N GLU A 56 2.49 29.88 -11.61
CA GLU A 56 2.63 29.26 -10.28
C GLU A 56 1.42 28.41 -9.91
N MET A 57 0.21 28.91 -10.15
CA MET A 57 -1.04 28.16 -9.93
C MET A 57 -1.10 26.89 -10.79
N ASP A 58 -0.62 26.95 -12.02
CA ASP A 58 -0.63 25.82 -12.95
C ASP A 58 0.32 24.72 -12.50
N LYS A 59 1.55 25.10 -12.11
CA LYS A 59 2.52 24.18 -11.51
C LYS A 59 1.98 23.53 -10.24
N ALA A 60 1.35 24.33 -9.37
CA ALA A 60 0.75 23.82 -8.14
C ALA A 60 -0.39 22.83 -8.43
N SER A 61 -1.27 23.17 -9.39
CA SER A 61 -2.38 22.31 -9.78
C SER A 61 -1.93 21.00 -10.42
N GLU A 62 -0.92 21.05 -11.29
CA GLU A 62 -0.37 19.88 -11.97
C GLU A 62 0.36 18.95 -11.00
N ALA A 63 1.18 19.51 -10.10
CA ALA A 63 1.84 18.76 -9.03
C ALA A 63 0.80 18.09 -8.09
N MET A 64 -0.26 18.81 -7.74
CA MET A 64 -1.31 18.29 -6.85
C MET A 64 -2.18 17.22 -7.53
N GLY A 65 -2.44 17.35 -8.84
CA GLY A 65 -3.18 16.38 -9.64
C GLY A 65 -2.39 15.09 -9.90
N SER A 66 -1.13 15.21 -10.34
CA SER A 66 -0.24 14.06 -10.58
C SER A 66 0.11 13.33 -9.28
N GLY A 67 0.43 14.07 -8.22
CA GLY A 67 0.62 13.52 -6.88
C GLY A 67 -0.64 12.82 -6.36
N GLY A 68 -1.81 13.43 -6.57
CA GLY A 68 -3.09 12.83 -6.19
C GLY A 68 -3.37 11.48 -6.85
N MET A 69 -3.14 11.37 -8.15
CA MET A 69 -3.31 10.11 -8.88
C MET A 69 -2.36 9.02 -8.37
N GLY A 70 -1.11 9.38 -8.06
CA GLY A 70 -0.12 8.47 -7.46
C GLY A 70 -0.56 7.95 -6.10
N LEU A 71 -1.05 8.83 -5.22
CA LEU A 71 -1.58 8.45 -3.91
C LEU A 71 -2.82 7.54 -4.04
N MET A 72 -3.73 7.81 -4.98
CA MET A 72 -4.88 6.95 -5.23
C MET A 72 -4.46 5.55 -5.68
N ALA A 73 -3.54 5.45 -6.64
CA ALA A 73 -3.04 4.16 -7.14
C ALA A 73 -2.36 3.36 -6.02
N PHE A 74 -1.55 4.02 -5.19
CA PHE A 74 -0.94 3.39 -4.03
C PHE A 74 -1.99 2.95 -3.00
N GLY A 75 -3.02 3.77 -2.76
CA GLY A 75 -4.14 3.42 -1.91
C GLY A 75 -4.84 2.13 -2.35
N VAL A 76 -5.14 1.99 -3.65
CA VAL A 76 -5.71 0.75 -4.21
C VAL A 76 -4.76 -0.43 -4.06
N PHE A 77 -3.47 -0.24 -4.36
CA PHE A 77 -2.46 -1.28 -4.17
C PHE A 77 -2.43 -1.78 -2.72
N LEU A 78 -2.47 -0.88 -1.73
CA LEU A 78 -2.49 -1.27 -0.33
C LEU A 78 -3.76 -2.06 0.02
N LEU A 79 -4.94 -1.64 -0.47
CA LEU A 79 -6.20 -2.36 -0.26
C LEU A 79 -6.18 -3.77 -0.84
N VAL A 80 -5.63 -3.95 -2.05
CA VAL A 80 -5.44 -5.29 -2.64
C VAL A 80 -4.44 -6.10 -1.82
N SER A 81 -3.37 -5.46 -1.37
CA SER A 81 -2.35 -6.08 -0.53
C SER A 81 -2.94 -6.61 0.78
N VAL A 82 -3.90 -5.92 1.41
CA VAL A 82 -4.59 -6.40 2.62
C VAL A 82 -5.11 -7.84 2.44
N GLY A 83 -5.82 -8.11 1.34
CA GLY A 83 -6.35 -9.44 1.05
C GLY A 83 -5.25 -10.49 0.88
N ILE A 84 -4.16 -10.12 0.19
CA ILE A 84 -3.00 -10.99 -0.03
C ILE A 84 -2.29 -11.30 1.31
N LEU A 85 -2.07 -10.30 2.17
CA LEU A 85 -1.42 -10.48 3.46
C LEU A 85 -2.27 -11.35 4.40
N ILE A 86 -3.59 -11.14 4.46
CA ILE A 86 -4.49 -11.96 5.28
C ILE A 86 -4.50 -13.41 4.77
N ALA A 87 -4.62 -13.64 3.47
CA ALA A 87 -4.55 -14.98 2.90
C ALA A 87 -3.18 -15.65 3.16
N GLY A 88 -2.09 -14.87 3.07
CA GLY A 88 -0.75 -15.32 3.40
C GLY A 88 -0.60 -15.73 4.87
N ALA A 89 -1.21 -14.97 5.79
CA ALA A 89 -1.25 -15.31 7.21
C ALA A 89 -2.02 -16.61 7.49
N VAL A 90 -3.18 -16.80 6.85
CA VAL A 90 -3.95 -18.05 6.96
C VAL A 90 -3.14 -19.24 6.44
N PHE A 91 -2.42 -19.08 5.33
CA PHE A 91 -1.54 -20.11 4.80
C PHE A 91 -0.31 -20.38 5.69
N LEU A 92 0.20 -19.37 6.39
CA LEU A 92 1.22 -19.56 7.43
C LEU A 92 0.70 -20.38 8.62
N PHE A 93 -0.52 -20.10 9.09
CA PHE A 93 -1.13 -20.86 10.19
C PHE A 93 -1.37 -22.31 9.83
N THR A 94 -1.81 -22.56 8.60
CA THR A 94 -2.07 -23.91 8.10
C THR A 94 -0.82 -24.61 7.56
N ALA A 95 0.32 -23.92 7.50
CA ALA A 95 1.56 -24.40 6.87
C ALA A 95 1.34 -24.96 5.46
N LYS A 96 0.48 -24.32 4.66
CA LYS A 96 0.18 -24.70 3.27
C LYS A 96 0.63 -23.61 2.29
N LYS A 97 0.74 -23.96 1.01
CA LYS A 97 0.96 -23.01 -0.09
C LYS A 97 2.15 -22.05 0.13
N ALA A 98 3.34 -22.61 0.38
CA ALA A 98 4.57 -21.84 0.61
C ALA A 98 4.85 -20.75 -0.44
N GLN A 99 4.55 -21.02 -1.72
CA GLN A 99 4.71 -20.04 -2.80
C GLN A 99 3.81 -18.80 -2.61
N PHE A 100 2.59 -18.98 -2.14
CA PHE A 100 1.70 -17.85 -1.85
C PHE A 100 2.21 -17.04 -0.65
N ILE A 101 2.73 -17.71 0.39
CA ILE A 101 3.33 -17.04 1.55
C ILE A 101 4.56 -16.21 1.13
N MET A 102 5.39 -16.73 0.22
CA MET A 102 6.50 -15.97 -0.38
C MET A 102 6.01 -14.69 -1.06
N VAL A 103 4.95 -14.79 -1.87
CA VAL A 103 4.33 -13.63 -2.54
C VAL A 103 3.79 -12.65 -1.50
N ALA A 104 3.04 -13.12 -0.51
CA ALA A 104 2.49 -12.27 0.54
C ALA A 104 3.57 -11.53 1.33
N GLY A 105 4.67 -12.22 1.67
CA GLY A 105 5.81 -11.59 2.33
C GLY A 105 6.54 -10.57 1.44
N GLY A 106 6.64 -10.85 0.13
CA GLY A 106 7.18 -9.89 -0.84
C GLY A 106 6.30 -8.65 -1.00
N VAL A 107 4.98 -8.83 -1.09
CA VAL A 107 3.99 -7.74 -1.15
C VAL A 107 4.04 -6.89 0.12
N ALA A 108 4.16 -7.52 1.29
CA ALA A 108 4.32 -6.80 2.55
C ALA A 108 5.57 -5.89 2.52
N ILE A 109 6.73 -6.41 2.11
CA ILE A 109 7.96 -5.62 2.01
C ILE A 109 7.81 -4.51 0.97
N LEU A 110 7.26 -4.81 -0.20
CA LEU A 110 7.08 -3.83 -1.28
C LEU A 110 6.18 -2.67 -0.84
N ALA A 111 5.10 -2.97 -0.12
CA ALA A 111 4.21 -1.94 0.42
C ALA A 111 4.96 -0.99 1.36
N GLU A 112 5.82 -1.50 2.22
CA GLU A 112 6.60 -0.65 3.12
C GLU A 112 7.67 0.15 2.38
N VAL A 113 8.35 -0.43 1.40
CA VAL A 113 9.35 0.29 0.59
C VAL A 113 8.70 1.47 -0.13
N ILE A 114 7.55 1.27 -0.77
CA ILE A 114 6.82 2.36 -1.44
C ILE A 114 6.33 3.39 -0.41
N GLY A 115 5.80 2.94 0.73
CA GLY A 115 5.35 3.82 1.81
C GLY A 115 6.47 4.72 2.34
N ILE A 116 7.67 4.18 2.53
CA ILE A 116 8.87 4.93 2.95
C ILE A 116 9.25 5.97 1.89
N LEU A 117 9.18 5.63 0.61
CA LEU A 117 9.52 6.55 -0.48
C LEU A 117 8.51 7.71 -0.62
N ILE A 118 7.25 7.48 -0.31
CA ILE A 118 6.20 8.52 -0.34
C ILE A 118 6.25 9.39 0.93
N THR A 119 6.61 8.80 2.06
CA THR A 119 6.61 9.47 3.36
C THR A 119 7.99 9.44 4.01
N SER A 120 8.09 8.94 5.23
CA SER A 120 9.33 8.81 5.98
C SER A 120 9.29 7.50 6.75
N PHE A 121 10.46 6.94 7.02
CA PHE A 121 10.57 5.69 7.76
C PHE A 121 9.97 5.81 9.16
N GLY A 122 9.01 4.96 9.48
CA GLY A 122 8.30 4.94 10.75
C GLY A 122 8.14 3.53 11.34
N ILE A 123 7.61 3.48 12.57
CA ILE A 123 7.41 2.23 13.32
C ILE A 123 6.49 1.26 12.57
N THR A 124 5.49 1.78 11.87
CA THR A 124 4.56 0.98 11.05
C THR A 124 5.31 0.22 9.94
N ASN A 125 6.36 0.81 9.37
CA ASN A 125 7.16 0.16 8.32
C ASN A 125 7.99 -1.00 8.85
N VAL A 126 8.47 -0.90 10.10
CA VAL A 126 9.19 -2.02 10.74
C VAL A 126 8.32 -3.26 10.82
N VAL A 127 7.03 -3.09 11.14
CA VAL A 127 6.09 -4.21 11.29
C VAL A 127 5.90 -4.93 9.95
N GLY A 128 5.68 -4.22 8.85
CA GLY A 128 5.53 -4.83 7.53
C GLY A 128 6.82 -5.45 6.99
N LEU A 129 7.98 -4.80 7.20
CA LEU A 129 9.27 -5.34 6.78
C LEU A 129 9.64 -6.61 7.54
N VAL A 130 9.51 -6.60 8.87
CA VAL A 130 9.79 -7.77 9.72
C VAL A 130 8.78 -8.88 9.44
N GLY A 131 7.49 -8.54 9.33
CA GLY A 131 6.43 -9.49 9.00
C GLY A 131 6.68 -10.18 7.65
N GLY A 132 7.02 -9.41 6.62
CA GLY A 132 7.32 -9.93 5.30
C GLY A 132 8.58 -10.80 5.26
N ALA A 133 9.65 -10.36 5.93
CA ALA A 133 10.89 -11.15 6.03
C ALA A 133 10.68 -12.48 6.78
N LEU A 134 9.94 -12.46 7.89
CA LEU A 134 9.60 -13.67 8.65
C LEU A 134 8.67 -14.59 7.86
N ALA A 135 7.73 -14.05 7.08
CA ALA A 135 6.86 -14.83 6.21
C ALA A 135 7.66 -15.55 5.12
N ILE A 136 8.57 -14.85 4.44
CA ILE A 136 9.48 -15.41 3.43
C ILE A 136 10.37 -16.48 4.05
N TYR A 137 10.95 -16.21 5.22
CA TYR A 137 11.77 -17.19 5.93
C TYR A 137 10.95 -18.45 6.26
N CYS A 138 9.77 -18.29 6.84
CA CYS A 138 8.88 -19.41 7.15
C CYS A 138 8.53 -20.20 5.89
N ALA A 139 8.21 -19.54 4.78
CA ALA A 139 7.90 -20.20 3.52
C ALA A 139 9.08 -21.01 2.95
N LYS A 140 10.31 -20.48 3.05
CA LYS A 140 11.52 -21.23 2.65
C LYS A 140 11.73 -22.46 3.52
N THR A 141 11.53 -22.35 4.84
CA THR A 141 11.64 -23.50 5.77
C THR A 141 10.54 -24.53 5.62
N MET A 142 9.44 -24.21 4.91
CA MET A 142 8.40 -25.17 4.54
C MET A 142 8.80 -26.07 3.36
N GLY A 143 9.99 -25.84 2.79
CA GLY A 143 10.78 -26.75 1.95
C GLY A 143 9.98 -27.72 1.10
N GLY A 144 9.52 -27.31 -0.09
CA GLY A 144 9.10 -28.19 -1.20
C GLY A 144 7.98 -29.22 -0.97
N ASN A 145 7.60 -29.49 0.27
CA ASN A 145 6.68 -30.55 0.67
C ASN A 145 5.24 -30.04 0.62
N ALA A 146 4.88 -29.43 -0.51
CA ALA A 146 3.50 -29.09 -0.84
C ALA A 146 2.55 -30.32 -0.86
N ASN A 147 3.11 -31.53 -0.72
CA ASN A 147 2.43 -32.82 -0.73
C ASN A 147 2.47 -33.58 0.61
N ALA A 148 2.84 -32.95 1.74
CA ALA A 148 2.65 -33.63 3.04
C ALA A 148 1.13 -33.87 3.25
N PRO A 149 0.67 -35.13 3.39
CA PRO A 149 -0.75 -35.45 3.47
C PRO A 149 -1.37 -34.74 4.68
N ILE A 150 -2.63 -34.34 4.53
CA ILE A 150 -3.42 -33.77 5.62
C ILE A 150 -3.56 -34.88 6.66
N GLU A 151 -2.92 -34.74 7.83
CA GLU A 151 -3.26 -35.57 8.99
C GLU A 151 -4.68 -35.21 9.39
N THR A 152 -5.64 -36.01 8.93
CA THR A 152 -7.01 -36.02 9.44
C THR A 152 -7.00 -36.79 10.76
N VAL A 153 -7.30 -36.09 11.86
CA VAL A 153 -7.66 -36.70 13.14
C VAL A 153 -9.04 -37.36 13.02
#